data_AF-A0AAE3KMR7-F1
#
_entry.id   AF-A0AAE3KMR7-F1
#
_cell.length_a   1.000
_cell.length_b   1.000
_cell.length_c   1.000
_cell.angle_alpha   90.00
_cell.angle_beta   90.00
_cell.angle_gamma   90.00
#
_symmetry.space_group_name_H-M   'P 1'
#
loop_
_entity.id
_entity.type
_entity.pdbx_description
1 polymer ?
#
loop_
_entity_poly.entity_id
_entity_poly.type
_entity_poly.pdbx_seq_one_letter_code
_entity_poly.pdbx_strand_id
1 'polypeptide(L)' 'MNEGSMGNHLPEKMTRHFATDKEQCKKMGRLNGWTLISAKPAQYPDPILKVECIFEGEQTSFMEDD' A
#
# COMPACT_ATOMS: atom_id res chain seq x y z
N MET A 1 3.46 -25.14 -17.32
CA MET A 1 3.91 -23.88 -16.73
C MET A 1 3.49 -23.89 -15.28
N ASN A 2 4.45 -24.12 -14.39
CA ASN A 2 4.27 -24.20 -12.94
C ASN A 2 4.96 -22.97 -12.36
N GLU A 3 4.19 -21.97 -11.92
CA GLU A 3 4.71 -20.92 -11.05
C GLU A 3 3.68 -20.70 -9.94
N GLY A 4 3.91 -21.42 -8.84
CA GLY A 4 3.25 -21.16 -7.58
C GLY A 4 3.78 -19.88 -6.96
N SER A 5 2.88 -19.02 -6.53
CA SER A 5 3.04 -18.18 -5.34
C SER A 5 1.68 -17.60 -4.99
N MET A 6 1.00 -18.25 -4.04
CA MET A 6 -0.08 -17.64 -3.26
C MET A 6 0.53 -16.50 -2.41
N GLY A 7 0.87 -15.39 -3.06
CA GLY A 7 1.10 -14.13 -2.38
C GLY A 7 -0.25 -13.52 -2.01
N ASN A 8 -0.36 -12.89 -0.85
CA ASN A 8 -1.54 -12.12 -0.45
C ASN A 8 -1.85 -11.01 -1.47
N HIS A 9 -2.56 -11.32 -2.54
CA HIS A 9 -2.96 -10.36 -3.56
C HIS A 9 -4.08 -9.52 -2.97
N LEU A 10 -3.72 -8.30 -2.56
CA LEU A 10 -4.71 -7.23 -2.51
C LEU A 10 -5.36 -7.17 -3.91
N PRO A 11 -6.69 -6.95 -4.02
CA PRO A 11 -7.33 -6.84 -5.32
C PRO A 11 -6.59 -5.82 -6.19
N GLU A 12 -6.62 -5.95 -7.52
CA GLU A 12 -5.75 -5.20 -8.46
C GLU A 12 -5.76 -3.67 -8.28
N LYS A 13 -6.78 -3.13 -7.61
CA LYS A 13 -6.95 -1.71 -7.30
C LYS A 13 -6.53 -1.32 -5.88
N MET A 14 -5.89 -2.21 -5.12
CA MET A 14 -5.47 -1.95 -3.75
C MET A 14 -3.95 -2.03 -3.61
N THR A 15 -3.38 -0.95 -3.06
CA THR A 15 -1.94 -0.85 -2.80
C THR A 15 -1.66 -0.84 -1.30
N ARG A 16 -0.50 -1.39 -0.93
CA ARG A 16 0.00 -1.42 0.45
C ARG A 16 1.19 -0.47 0.58
N HIS A 17 1.14 0.39 1.58
CA HIS A 17 2.22 1.30 1.93
C HIS A 17 2.46 1.27 3.44
N PHE A 18 3.60 1.82 3.87
CA PHE A 18 3.92 1.98 5.28
C PHE A 18 4.17 3.44 5.63
N ALA A 19 3.81 3.83 6.84
CA ALA A 19 3.95 5.19 7.34
C ALA A 19 4.37 5.21 8.82
N THR A 20 4.85 6.37 9.28
CA THR A 20 5.27 6.56 10.68
C THR A 20 4.10 6.48 11.65
N ASP A 21 2.93 6.96 11.22
CA ASP A 21 1.71 7.03 12.01
C ASP A 21 0.48 7.07 11.09
N LYS A 22 -0.70 6.99 11.71
CA LYS A 22 -1.98 6.96 10.99
C LYS A 22 -2.30 8.29 10.29
N GLU A 23 -1.79 9.42 10.77
CA GLU A 23 -2.02 10.72 10.14
C GLU A 23 -1.25 10.82 8.82
N GLN A 24 -0.03 10.28 8.78
CA GLN A 24 0.73 10.18 7.53
C GLN A 24 0.02 9.31 6.48
N CYS A 25 -0.63 8.19 6.86
CA CYS A 25 -1.46 7.42 5.91
C CYS A 25 -2.55 8.30 5.29
N LYS A 26 -3.27 9.09 6.11
CA LYS A 26 -4.33 9.99 5.61
C LYS A 26 -3.79 11.08 4.70
N LYS A 27 -2.67 11.69 5.08
CA LYS A 27 -1.98 12.72 4.28
C LYS A 27 -1.54 12.15 2.93
N MET A 28 -0.95 10.97 2.93
CA MET A 28 -0.50 10.27 1.72
C MET A 28 -1.67 10.00 0.76
N GLY A 29 -2.79 9.46 1.25
CA GLY A 29 -3.98 9.24 0.42
C GLY A 29 -4.50 10.55 -0.18
N ARG A 30 -4.62 11.62 0.63
CA ARG A 30 -5.07 12.93 0.17
C ARG A 30 -4.16 13.53 -0.92
N LEU A 31 -2.84 13.39 -0.78
CA LEU A 31 -1.87 13.96 -1.73
C LEU A 31 -1.88 13.23 -3.07
N ASN A 32 -2.11 11.93 -3.06
CA ASN A 32 -2.09 11.09 -4.26
C ASN A 32 -3.47 10.83 -4.87
N GLY A 33 -4.54 11.35 -4.25
CA GLY A 33 -5.92 11.06 -4.69
C GLY A 33 -6.36 9.61 -4.43
N TRP A 34 -5.72 8.92 -3.48
CA TRP A 34 -6.07 7.55 -3.12
C TRP A 34 -7.05 7.49 -1.94
N THR A 35 -7.94 6.52 -1.96
CA THR A 35 -8.90 6.27 -0.88
C THR A 35 -8.25 5.38 0.18
N LEU A 36 -8.06 5.87 1.40
CA LEU A 36 -7.51 5.06 2.50
C LEU A 36 -8.55 4.05 2.98
N ILE A 37 -8.31 2.76 2.74
CA ILE A 37 -9.17 1.64 3.15
C ILE A 37 -8.86 1.18 4.56
N SER A 38 -7.58 1.11 4.92
CA SER A 38 -7.15 0.63 6.24
C SER A 38 -5.86 1.30 6.70
N ALA A 39 -5.75 1.57 8.00
CA ALA A 39 -4.52 2.03 8.64
C ALA A 39 -4.38 1.34 10.01
N LYS A 40 -3.53 0.31 10.06
CA LYS A 40 -3.33 -0.53 11.24
C LYS A 40 -1.85 -0.60 11.61
N PRO A 41 -1.50 -0.94 12.87
CA PRO A 41 -0.11 -1.22 13.21
C PRO A 41 0.47 -2.26 12.25
N ALA A 42 1.67 -2.00 11.75
CA ALA A 42 2.39 -2.95 10.91
C ALA A 42 2.66 -4.23 11.71
N GLN A 43 2.53 -5.40 11.05
CA GLN A 43 2.80 -6.68 11.69
C GLN A 43 4.28 -6.83 12.06
N TYR A 44 5.16 -6.24 11.25
CA TYR A 44 6.60 -6.14 11.49
C TYR A 44 6.99 -4.66 11.43
N PRO A 45 6.74 -3.89 12.50
CA PRO A 45 6.97 -2.46 12.49
C PRO A 45 8.48 -2.17 12.45
N ASP A 46 8.89 -1.37 11.47
CA ASP A 46 10.22 -0.76 11.46
C ASP A 46 10.26 0.35 12.56
N PRO A 47 11.43 0.65 13.14
CA PRO A 47 11.60 1.73 14.13
C PRO A 47 10.98 3.07 13.70
N ILE A 48 10.91 3.34 12.40
CA ILE A 48 10.35 4.53 11.79
C ILE A 48 8.94 4.22 11.23
N LEU A 49 8.77 3.17 10.43
CA LEU A 49 7.51 2.85 9.73
C LEU A 49 6.66 1.84 10.52
N LYS A 50 5.78 2.36 11.37
CA LYS A 50 5.01 1.58 12.35
C LYS A 50 3.60 1.21 11.90
N VAL A 51 3.12 1.82 10.83
CA VAL A 51 1.73 1.70 10.37
C VAL A 51 1.72 1.16 8.95
N GLU A 52 0.90 0.14 8.71
CA GLU A 52 0.55 -0.36 7.38
C GLU A 52 -0.74 0.34 6.91
N CYS A 53 -0.65 1.02 5.77
CA CYS A 53 -1.74 1.71 5.11
C CYS A 53 -2.16 0.91 3.86
N ILE A 54 -3.45 0.61 3.71
CA ILE A 54 -4.02 0.03 2.49
C ILE A 54 -4.86 1.10 1.80
N PHE A 55 -4.57 1.36 0.53
CA PHE A 55 -5.31 2.32 -0.27
C PHE A 55 -6.05 1.62 -1.41
N GLU A 56 -7.15 2.22 -1.86
CA GLU A 56 -7.84 1.91 -3.11
C GLU A 56 -7.54 3.03 -4.13
N GLY A 57 -7.07 2.63 -5.30
CA GLY A 57 -6.67 3.50 -6.41
C GLY A 57 -5.88 2.71 -7.45
N GLU A 58 -5.92 3.13 -8.71
CA GLU A 58 -5.02 2.58 -9.72
C GLU A 58 -3.58 2.97 -9.34
N GLN A 59 -2.74 1.96 -9.12
CA GLN A 59 -1.31 2.19 -9.10
C GLN A 59 -0.92 2.58 -10.53
N THR A 60 -0.33 3.77 -10.71
CA THR A 60 0.27 4.10 -12.00
C THR A 60 1.36 3.08 -12.26
N SER A 61 1.10 2.11 -13.15
CA SER A 61 2.14 1.26 -13.67
C SER A 61 3.10 2.17 -14.42
N PHE A 62 4.34 2.24 -13.96
CA PHE A 62 5.42 2.63 -14.86
C PHE A 62 5.50 1.49 -15.87
N MET A 63 4.82 1.63 -17.01
CA MET A 63 5.14 0.82 -18.18
C MET A 63 6.60 1.13 -18.51
N GLU A 64 7.45 0.12 -18.39
CA GLU A 64 8.79 0.12 -18.96
C GLU A 64 8.64 0.41 -20.46
N ASP A 65 9.07 1.60 -20.90
CA ASP A 65 9.28 1.91 -22.31
C ASP A 65 10.68 1.38 -22.67
N ASP A 66 10.75 0.13 -23.16
CA ASP A 66 11.75 -0.36 -24.14
C ASP A 66 11.23 -1.63 -24.85
#